data_AF-A0A7K2P6B8-F1
#
_entry.id   AF-A0A7K2P6B8-F1
#
_cell.length_a   1.000
_cell.length_b   1.000
_cell.length_c   1.000
_cell.angle_alpha   90.00
_cell.angle_beta   90.00
_cell.angle_gamma   90.00
#
_symmetry.space_group_name_H-M   'P 1'
#
loop_
_entity.id
_entity.type
_entity.pdbx_description
1 polymer ?
#
loop_
_entity_poly.entity_id
_entity_poly.type
_entity_poly.pdbx_seq_one_letter_code
_entity_poly.pdbx_strand_id
1 'polypeptide(L)'
;VGLLLGGASLRTPVILDGVSAGAAALVARAIAPEVLAACIAGHRSAEPGHVAALNKLGLRPLVDLDLRLGEGTGALLALPMVQSTARAMHEVATFDSAGVTEK
;
A
#
# COMPACT_ATOMS: atom_id res chain seq x y z
N VAL A 1 -1.23 -14.13 -4.82
CA VAL A 1 -1.39 -13.83 -6.26
C VAL A 1 -2.84 -13.51 -6.59
N GLY A 2 -3.78 -14.46 -6.42
CA GLY A 2 -5.20 -14.26 -6.74
C GLY A 2 -5.85 -13.03 -6.08
N LEU A 3 -5.57 -12.77 -4.79
CA LEU A 3 -6.06 -11.57 -4.09
C LEU A 3 -5.65 -10.26 -4.78
N LEU A 4 -4.42 -10.17 -5.30
CA LEU A 4 -3.91 -8.97 -5.95
C LEU A 4 -4.57 -8.75 -7.30
N LEU A 5 -4.68 -9.82 -8.10
CA LEU A 5 -5.34 -9.78 -9.41
C LEU A 5 -6.84 -9.47 -9.27
N GLY A 6 -7.51 -10.10 -8.31
CA GLY A 6 -8.92 -9.84 -8.01
C GLY A 6 -9.15 -8.44 -7.44
N GLY A 7 -8.28 -7.96 -6.56
CA GLY A 7 -8.31 -6.58 -6.07
C GLY A 7 -8.19 -5.58 -7.22
N ALA A 8 -7.22 -5.78 -8.10
CA ALA A 8 -7.05 -4.93 -9.27
C ALA A 8 -8.25 -4.96 -10.23
N SER A 9 -8.80 -6.13 -10.54
CA SER A 9 -9.97 -6.25 -11.43
C SER A 9 -11.22 -5.57 -10.85
N LEU A 10 -11.36 -5.56 -9.53
CA LEU A 10 -12.43 -4.89 -8.79
C LEU A 10 -12.10 -3.45 -8.40
N ARG A 11 -10.95 -2.91 -8.86
CA ARG A 11 -10.46 -1.57 -8.48
C ARG A 11 -10.40 -1.33 -6.97
N THR A 12 -10.12 -2.40 -6.22
CA THR A 12 -10.04 -2.41 -4.77
C THR A 12 -8.56 -2.43 -4.36
N PRO A 13 -8.07 -1.41 -3.62
CA PRO A 13 -6.70 -1.37 -3.15
C PRO A 13 -6.35 -2.58 -2.27
N VAL A 14 -5.15 -3.13 -2.44
CA VAL A 14 -4.60 -4.21 -1.62
C VAL A 14 -3.32 -3.73 -0.95
N ILE A 15 -3.30 -3.80 0.38
CA ILE A 15 -2.13 -3.42 1.19
C ILE A 15 -1.24 -4.66 1.36
N LEU A 16 0.01 -4.56 0.92
CA LEU A 16 1.01 -5.62 1.02
C LEU A 16 1.64 -5.64 2.41
N ASP A 17 1.81 -6.85 2.94
CA ASP A 17 2.46 -7.10 4.23
C ASP A 17 3.97 -7.34 4.04
N GLY A 18 4.53 -8.48 4.49
CA GLY A 18 5.95 -8.81 4.40
C GLY A 18 6.36 -9.56 3.13
N VAL A 19 7.45 -10.34 3.23
CA VAL A 19 8.11 -11.02 2.09
C VAL A 19 7.14 -11.85 1.25
N SER A 20 6.29 -12.67 1.87
CA SER A 20 5.36 -13.54 1.16
C SER A 20 4.38 -12.75 0.29
N ALA A 21 3.89 -11.60 0.78
CA ALA A 21 3.04 -10.70 0.00
C ALA A 21 3.84 -10.02 -1.12
N GLY A 22 5.07 -9.59 -0.86
CA GLY A 22 5.98 -9.05 -1.87
C GLY A 22 6.29 -10.04 -3.00
N ALA A 23 6.56 -11.31 -2.66
CA ALA A 23 6.77 -12.39 -3.63
C ALA A 23 5.51 -12.64 -4.47
N ALA A 24 4.34 -12.66 -3.84
CA ALA A 24 3.07 -12.78 -4.55
C ALA A 24 2.81 -11.59 -5.49
N ALA A 25 3.24 -10.38 -5.12
CA ALA A 25 3.14 -9.20 -5.97
C ALA A 25 4.10 -9.24 -7.17
N LEU A 26 5.31 -9.78 -7.02
CA LEU A 26 6.22 -10.05 -8.14
C LEU A 26 5.59 -11.00 -9.17
N VAL A 27 4.99 -12.09 -8.70
CA VAL A 27 4.29 -13.05 -9.57
C VAL A 27 3.07 -12.40 -10.22
N ALA A 28 2.25 -11.67 -9.46
CA ALA A 28 1.06 -11.00 -9.99
C ALA A 28 1.43 -9.98 -11.08
N ARG A 29 2.48 -9.17 -10.87
CA ARG A 29 2.97 -8.21 -11.88
C ARG A 29 3.47 -8.92 -13.14
N ALA A 30 4.11 -10.08 -13.01
CA ALA A 30 4.56 -10.85 -14.16
C ALA A 30 3.39 -11.37 -15.00
N ILE A 31 2.23 -11.64 -14.38
CA ILE A 31 1.00 -12.06 -15.05
C ILE A 31 0.28 -10.85 -15.67
N ALA A 32 0.11 -9.78 -14.90
CA ALA A 32 -0.66 -8.58 -15.26
C ALA A 32 0.05 -7.34 -14.67
N PRO A 33 0.90 -6.63 -15.43
CA PRO A 33 1.69 -5.51 -14.92
C PRO A 33 0.87 -4.40 -14.25
N GLU A 34 -0.35 -4.18 -14.73
CA GLU A 34 -1.31 -3.19 -14.23
C GLU A 34 -1.78 -3.47 -12.79
N VAL A 35 -1.60 -4.69 -12.27
CA VAL A 35 -1.98 -5.06 -10.90
C VAL A 35 -1.36 -4.12 -9.86
N LEU A 36 -0.18 -3.56 -10.15
CA LEU A 36 0.53 -2.66 -9.26
C LEU A 36 -0.24 -1.36 -8.99
N ALA A 37 -1.12 -0.92 -9.89
CA ALA A 37 -1.94 0.27 -9.68
C ALA A 37 -2.91 0.10 -8.50
N ALA A 38 -3.22 -1.13 -8.10
CA ALA A 38 -4.05 -1.43 -6.93
C ALA A 38 -3.21 -1.80 -5.69
N CYS A 39 -1.89 -1.88 -5.78
CA CYS A 39 -1.04 -2.33 -4.68
C CYS A 39 -0.50 -1.15 -3.86
N ILE A 40 -0.60 -1.24 -2.54
CA ILE A 40 0.01 -0.30 -1.58
C ILE A 40 1.00 -1.10 -0.74
N ALA A 41 2.27 -0.69 -0.67
CA ALA A 41 3.20 -1.34 0.26
C ALA A 41 2.91 -0.87 1.70
N GLY A 42 2.44 -1.77 2.55
CA GLY A 42 2.06 -1.45 3.93
C GLY A 42 3.28 -1.07 4.77
N HIS A 43 4.22 -2.00 4.93
CA HIS A 43 5.43 -1.76 5.70
C HIS A 43 6.70 -2.26 5.00
N ARG A 44 7.87 -1.84 5.48
CA ARG A 44 9.15 -2.50 5.19
C ARG A 44 9.36 -3.61 6.24
N SER A 45 9.44 -4.87 5.80
CA SER A 45 9.82 -5.99 6.68
C SER A 45 11.34 -5.95 6.91
N ALA A 46 11.78 -6.38 8.09
CA ALA A 46 13.19 -6.59 8.40
C ALA A 46 13.83 -7.73 7.58
N GLU A 47 13.01 -8.54 6.92
CA GLU A 47 13.48 -9.61 6.05
C GLU A 47 14.06 -9.07 4.73
N PRO A 48 15.32 -9.40 4.37
CA PRO A 48 15.99 -8.83 3.19
C PRO A 48 15.26 -9.04 1.86
N GLY A 49 14.56 -10.18 1.74
CA GLY A 49 13.78 -10.50 0.55
C GLY A 49 12.66 -9.51 0.28
N HIS A 50 12.10 -8.88 1.31
CA HIS A 50 11.01 -7.93 1.14
C HIS A 50 11.53 -6.62 0.54
N VAL A 51 12.67 -6.13 1.02
CA VAL A 51 13.32 -4.93 0.48
C VAL A 51 13.67 -5.13 -1.00
N ALA A 52 14.22 -6.28 -1.37
CA ALA A 52 14.50 -6.62 -2.76
C ALA A 52 13.23 -6.64 -3.63
N ALA A 53 12.14 -7.21 -3.11
CA ALA A 53 10.85 -7.23 -3.81
C ALA A 53 10.29 -5.81 -4.01
N LEU A 54 10.25 -4.98 -2.96
CA LEU A 54 9.78 -3.59 -3.03
C LEU A 54 10.56 -2.77 -4.07
N ASN A 55 11.89 -2.87 -4.06
CA ASN A 55 12.76 -2.21 -5.04
C ASN A 55 12.45 -2.66 -6.46
N LYS A 56 12.27 -3.98 -6.68
CA LYS A 56 11.94 -4.52 -8.00
C LYS A 56 10.55 -4.08 -8.47
N LEU A 57 9.58 -4.00 -7.56
CA LEU A 57 8.20 -3.57 -7.82
C LEU A 57 8.08 -2.05 -7.97
N GLY A 58 9.06 -1.27 -7.51
CA GLY A 58 9.00 0.19 -7.50
C GLY A 58 8.02 0.74 -6.45
N LEU A 59 7.74 -0.03 -5.38
CA LEU A 59 6.79 0.35 -4.34
C LEU A 59 7.51 0.94 -3.13
N ARG A 60 7.01 2.08 -2.63
CA ARG A 60 7.48 2.71 -1.40
C ARG A 60 6.57 2.27 -0.23
N PRO A 61 7.11 1.68 0.85
CA PRO A 61 6.32 1.31 2.02
C PRO A 61 5.86 2.54 2.82
N LEU A 62 4.67 2.45 3.41
CA LEU A 62 4.12 3.52 4.27
C LEU A 62 4.76 3.53 5.67
N VAL A 63 5.09 2.35 6.19
CA VAL A 63 5.56 2.14 7.57
C VAL A 63 6.93 1.45 7.58
N ASP A 64 7.78 1.79 8.54
CA ASP A 64 9.12 1.20 8.70
C ASP A 64 9.44 1.09 10.20
N LEU A 65 9.15 -0.08 10.76
CA LEU A 65 9.17 -0.35 12.21
C LEU A 65 9.94 -1.64 12.56
N ASP A 66 10.81 -2.10 11.67
CA ASP A 66 11.61 -3.32 11.84
C ASP A 66 10.79 -4.60 12.16
N LEU A 67 9.55 -4.66 11.63
CA LEU A 67 8.65 -5.79 11.84
C LEU A 67 9.03 -6.99 10.98
N ARG A 68 8.82 -8.19 11.51
CA ARG A 68 9.05 -9.48 10.80
C ARG A 68 8.12 -10.61 11.26
N LEU A 69 6.97 -10.26 11.83
CA LEU A 69 5.97 -11.24 12.28
C LEU A 69 5.21 -11.85 11.09
N GLY A 70 4.92 -11.02 10.07
CA GLY A 70 4.10 -11.43 8.93
C GLY A 70 2.62 -11.42 9.28
N GLU A 71 1.88 -12.39 8.74
CA GLU A 71 0.45 -12.61 9.01
C GLU A 71 -0.48 -11.41 8.67
N GLY A 72 0.00 -10.44 7.88
CA GLY A 72 -0.77 -9.23 7.55
C GLY A 72 -0.59 -8.10 8.57
N THR A 73 0.24 -8.26 9.59
CA THR A 73 0.36 -7.29 10.69
C THR A 73 0.92 -5.93 10.24
N GLY A 74 1.91 -5.91 9.35
CA GLY A 74 2.43 -4.68 8.77
C GLY A 74 1.45 -4.00 7.82
N ALA A 75 0.68 -4.78 7.06
CA ALA A 75 -0.41 -4.26 6.23
C ALA A 75 -1.54 -3.65 7.09
N LEU A 76 -1.91 -4.31 8.19
CA LEU A 76 -2.96 -3.83 9.10
C LEU A 76 -2.54 -2.55 9.83
N LEU A 77 -1.27 -2.43 10.22
CA LEU A 77 -0.74 -1.19 10.81
C LEU A 77 -0.75 -0.01 9.83
N ALA A 78 -0.62 -0.28 8.53
CA ALA A 78 -0.68 0.75 7.49
C ALA A 78 -2.13 1.15 7.09
N LEU A 79 -3.12 0.30 7.37
CA LEU A 79 -4.52 0.52 6.97
C LEU A 79 -5.11 1.86 7.47
N PRO A 80 -4.91 2.28 8.75
CA PRO A 80 -5.41 3.57 9.21
C PRO A 80 -4.83 4.76 8.44
N MET A 81 -3.61 4.67 7.92
CA MET A 81 -3.01 5.73 7.10
C MET A 81 -3.72 5.87 5.76
N VAL A 82 -4.02 4.72 5.11
CA VAL A 82 -4.77 4.68 3.85
C VAL A 82 -6.18 5.25 4.04
N GLN A 83 -6.88 4.80 5.09
CA GLN A 83 -8.23 5.28 5.41
C GLN A 83 -8.24 6.77 5.75
N SER A 84 -7.29 7.23 6.56
CA SER A 84 -7.19 8.66 6.94
C SER A 84 -6.90 9.53 5.73
N THR A 85 -6.10 9.06 4.77
CA THR A 85 -5.84 9.79 3.52
C THR A 85 -7.11 9.91 2.68
N ALA A 86 -7.84 8.80 2.49
CA ALA A 86 -9.11 8.83 1.77
C ALA A 86 -10.12 9.78 2.43
N ARG A 87 -10.23 9.73 3.77
CA ARG A 87 -11.07 10.67 4.54
C ARG A 87 -10.61 12.11 4.38
N ALA A 88 -9.31 12.38 4.46
CA ALA A 88 -8.80 13.73 4.30
C ALA A 88 -9.15 14.32 2.91
N MET A 89 -9.09 13.51 1.85
CA MET A 89 -9.49 13.94 0.50
C MET A 89 -10.98 14.28 0.38
N HIS A 90 -11.83 13.72 1.26
CA HIS A 90 -13.28 13.96 1.25
C HIS A 90 -13.73 15.02 2.26
N GLU A 91 -13.06 15.09 3.41
CA GLU A 91 -13.55 15.80 4.60
C GLU A 91 -12.77 17.11 4.87
N VAL A 92 -11.54 17.27 4.36
CA VAL A 92 -10.79 18.52 4.56
C VAL A 92 -11.39 19.62 3.70
N ALA A 93 -11.80 20.70 4.36
CA ALA A 93 -12.33 21.90 3.72
C ALA A 93 -11.28 22.53 2.79
N THR A 94 -11.71 22.96 1.61
CA THR A 94 -10.91 23.82 0.74
C THR A 94 -10.76 25.21 1.38
N PHE A 95 -9.74 25.98 0.99
CA PHE A 95 -9.53 27.33 1.50
C PHE A 95 -10.77 28.22 1.35
N ASP A 96 -11.43 28.16 0.20
CA ASP A 96 -12.69 28.87 -0.07
C ASP A 96 -13.80 28.48 0.92
N SER A 97 -14.02 27.18 1.12
CA SER A 97 -15.06 26.69 2.04
C SER A 97 -14.74 26.95 3.52
N ALA A 98 -13.46 27.08 3.86
CA ALA A 98 -12.98 27.39 5.20
C ALA A 98 -12.90 28.90 5.49
N GLY A 99 -13.17 29.75 4.49
CA GLY A 99 -13.10 31.21 4.64
C GLY A 99 -11.68 31.74 4.88
N VAL A 100 -10.67 31.04 4.39
CA VAL A 100 -9.26 31.46 4.52
C VAL A 100 -8.93 32.42 3.37
N THR A 101 -8.88 33.72 3.65
CA THR A 101 -8.41 34.73 2.69
C THR A 101 -6.88 34.77 2.67
N GLU A 102 -6.28 34.83 1.48
CA GLU A 102 -4.84 35.11 1.34
C GLU A 102 -4.46 36.40 2.08
N LYS A 103 -3.29 36.40 2.72
CA LYS A 103 -2.69 37.58 3.36
C LYS A 103 -1.92 38.40 2.34
#